data_AF-A0A961DDV3-F1
#
_entry.id   AF-A0A961DDV3-F1
#
_cell.length_a   1.000
_cell.length_b   1.000
_cell.length_c   1.000
_cell.angle_alpha   90.00
_cell.angle_beta   90.00
_cell.angle_gamma   90.00
#
_symmetry.space_group_name_H-M   'P 1'
#
loop_
_entity.id
_entity.type
_entity.pdbx_description
1 polymer ?
#
loop_
_entity_poly.entity_id
_entity_poly.type
_entity_poly.pdbx_seq_one_letter_code
_entity_poly.pdbx_strand_id
1 'polypeptide(L)' 'MLTRRQLLQTSGQGFGALAFASLQAAETQHRSEVVVPKAKRVVQLFMGGAASHIDLFDYKPALIKHHGEESDFGE' A
#
# COMPACT_ATOMS: atom_id res chain seq x y z
N MET A 1 23.71 -31.78 47.87
CA MET A 1 22.30 -32.23 47.78
C MET A 1 21.39 -31.01 47.81
N LEU A 2 20.46 -30.88 46.88
CA LEU A 2 19.44 -29.82 46.90
C LEU A 2 18.43 -30.11 48.02
N THR A 3 18.17 -29.13 48.89
CA THR A 3 17.13 -29.25 49.91
C THR A 3 15.74 -29.10 49.28
N ARG A 4 14.71 -29.76 49.81
CA ARG A 4 13.32 -29.63 49.33
C ARG A 4 12.86 -28.16 49.26
N ARG A 5 13.35 -27.33 50.18
CA ARG A 5 13.07 -25.89 50.23
C ARG A 5 13.69 -25.13 49.05
N GLN A 6 14.95 -25.42 48.74
CA GLN A 6 15.61 -24.85 47.56
C GLN A 6 14.90 -25.31 46.29
N LEU A 7 14.55 -26.59 46.16
CA LEU A 7 13.82 -27.09 45.00
C LEU A 7 12.53 -26.30 44.75
N LEU A 8 11.70 -26.13 45.78
CA LEU A 8 10.44 -25.38 45.70
C LEU A 8 10.64 -23.89 45.40
N GLN A 9 11.69 -23.28 45.96
CA GLN A 9 12.04 -21.88 45.71
C GLN A 9 12.50 -21.64 44.28
N THR A 10 13.23 -22.57 43.66
CA THR A 10 13.71 -22.39 42.27
C THR A 10 12.64 -22.76 41.25
N SER A 11 11.79 -23.76 41.52
CA SER A 11 10.77 -24.21 40.57
C SER A 11 9.62 -23.22 40.34
N GLY A 12 9.32 -22.34 41.31
CA GLY A 12 8.24 -21.36 41.19
C GLY A 12 8.58 -20.09 40.40
N GLN A 13 9.87 -19.82 40.17
CA GLN A 13 10.33 -18.53 39.59
C GLN A 13 10.12 -18.42 38.06
N GLY A 14 9.80 -19.53 37.37
CA GLY A 14 9.70 -19.56 35.91
C GLY A 14 8.31 -19.20 35.33
N PHE A 15 7.23 -19.32 36.11
CA PHE A 15 5.87 -19.17 35.57
C PHE A 15 5.55 -17.76 35.10
N GLY A 16 6.07 -16.73 35.79
CA GLY A 16 5.91 -15.34 35.37
C GLY A 16 6.61 -15.04 34.05
N ALA A 17 7.80 -15.60 33.83
CA ALA A 17 8.54 -15.46 32.58
C ALA A 17 7.82 -16.17 31.41
N LEU A 18 7.22 -17.34 31.67
CA LEU A 18 6.39 -18.04 30.67
C LEU A 18 5.13 -17.25 30.29
N ALA A 19 4.45 -16.65 31.28
CA ALA A 19 3.29 -15.80 31.03
C ALA A 19 3.66 -14.51 30.27
N PHE A 20 4.81 -13.90 30.57
CA PHE A 20 5.30 -12.75 29.82
C PHE A 20 5.67 -13.13 28.37
N ALA A 21 6.31 -14.28 28.18
CA ALA A 21 6.66 -14.78 26.84
C ALA A 21 5.41 -15.03 25.97
N SER A 22 4.33 -15.56 26.54
CA SER A 22 3.08 -15.77 25.80
C SER A 22 2.40 -14.44 25.43
N LEU A 23 2.40 -13.45 26.33
CA LEU A 23 1.86 -12.10 26.05
C LEU A 23 2.66 -11.40 24.94
N GLN A 24 3.99 -11.48 24.96
CA GLN A 24 4.83 -10.88 23.92
C GLN A 24 4.64 -11.56 22.55
N ALA A 25 4.48 -12.89 22.52
CA ALA A 25 4.22 -13.63 21.29
C ALA A 25 2.86 -13.23 20.66
N ALA A 26 1.84 -13.03 21.50
CA ALA A 26 0.52 -12.58 21.05
C ALA A 26 0.54 -11.14 20.48
N GLU A 27 1.36 -10.25 21.05
CA GLU A 27 1.56 -8.89 20.52
C GLU A 27 2.23 -8.92 19.14
N THR A 28 3.19 -9.83 18.95
CA THR A 28 3.94 -9.96 17.69
C THR A 28 3.10 -10.57 16.56
N GLN A 29 2.14 -11.45 16.88
CA GLN A 29 1.23 -12.05 15.90
C GLN A 29 0.26 -11.04 15.26
N HIS A 30 0.06 -9.88 15.86
CA HIS A 30 -0.86 -8.86 15.35
C HIS A 30 -0.24 -7.92 14.31
N ARG A 31 0.99 -8.19 13.86
CA ARG A 31 1.58 -7.46 12.74
C ARG A 31 0.99 -8.00 11.43
N SER A 32 -0.09 -7.37 10.98
CA SER A 32 -0.62 -7.61 9.64
C SER A 32 0.50 -7.48 8.61
N GLU A 33 0.75 -8.54 7.85
CA GLU A 33 1.62 -8.43 6.68
C GLU A 33 1.05 -7.34 5.77
N VAL A 34 1.87 -6.32 5.49
CA VAL A 34 1.47 -5.26 4.57
C VAL A 34 1.49 -5.85 3.17
N VAL A 35 0.33 -6.34 2.73
CA VAL A 35 0.13 -6.80 1.36
C VAL A 35 0.12 -5.57 0.46
N VAL A 36 1.17 -5.40 -0.34
CA VAL A 36 1.20 -4.36 -1.38
C VAL A 36 0.35 -4.87 -2.55
N PRO A 37 -0.81 -4.26 -2.84
CA PRO A 37 -1.68 -4.75 -3.90
C PRO A 37 -1.01 -4.56 -5.26
N LYS A 38 -0.98 -5.63 -6.07
CA LYS A 38 -0.49 -5.61 -7.45
C LYS A 38 -1.61 -6.02 -8.40
N ALA A 39 -1.95 -5.13 -9.35
CA ALA A 39 -2.93 -5.45 -10.39
C ALA A 39 -2.39 -6.56 -11.32
N LYS A 40 -3.19 -7.60 -11.56
CA LYS A 40 -2.82 -8.74 -12.43
C LYS A 40 -3.05 -8.43 -13.92
N ARG A 41 -4.07 -7.62 -14.23
CA ARG A 41 -4.48 -7.24 -15.59
C ARG A 41 -5.11 -5.84 -15.57
N VAL A 42 -4.89 -5.08 -16.63
CA VAL A 42 -5.46 -3.74 -16.83
C VAL A 42 -6.16 -3.75 -18.19
N VAL A 43 -7.40 -3.29 -18.23
CA VAL A 43 -8.13 -3.06 -19.48
C VAL A 43 -8.29 -1.56 -19.62
N GLN A 44 -7.65 -0.98 -20.64
CA GLN A 44 -7.72 0.44 -20.96
C GLN A 44 -8.65 0.63 -22.16
N LEU A 45 -9.72 1.39 -21.98
CA LEU A 45 -10.69 1.67 -23.02
C LEU A 45 -10.49 3.11 -23.49
N PHE A 46 -10.04 3.30 -24.72
CA PHE A 46 -10.06 4.60 -25.38
C PHE A 46 -11.36 4.72 -26.16
N MET A 47 -12.29 5.53 -25.66
CA MET A 47 -13.53 5.84 -26.36
C MET A 47 -13.31 7.12 -27.16
N GLY A 48 -12.99 6.99 -28.44
CA GLY A 48 -12.95 8.12 -29.36
C GLY A 48 -14.34 8.71 -29.53
N GLY A 49 -14.47 10.04 -29.44
CA GLY A 49 -15.73 10.75 -29.65
C GLY A 49 -16.18 11.63 -28.48
N ALA A 50 -15.54 11.55 -27.31
CA ALA A 50 -15.68 12.60 -26.31
C ALA A 50 -14.76 13.77 -26.66
N ALA A 51 -15.26 15.00 -26.55
CA ALA A 51 -14.38 16.17 -26.56
C ALA A 51 -13.36 16.00 -25.43
N SER A 52 -12.07 16.10 -25.74
CA SER A 52 -11.04 16.16 -24.69
C SER A 52 -11.37 17.30 -23.74
N HIS A 53 -10.99 17.20 -22.47
CA HIS A 53 -11.00 18.36 -21.56
C HIS A 53 -10.25 19.55 -22.17
N ILE A 54 -9.29 19.27 -23.06
CA ILE A 54 -8.55 20.28 -23.82
C ILE A 54 -9.40 20.84 -24.96
N ASP A 55 -10.26 20.05 -25.60
CA ASP A 55 -11.09 20.42 -26.76
C ASP A 55 -12.45 21.04 -26.35
N LEU A 56 -12.65 21.32 -25.06
CA LEU A 56 -13.83 22.00 -24.54
C LEU A 56 -13.88 23.49 -24.97
N PHE A 57 -14.95 24.18 -24.56
CA PHE A 57 -15.32 25.55 -24.96
C PHE A 57 -14.36 26.68 -24.51
N ASP A 58 -13.17 26.34 -24.02
CA ASP A 58 -12.18 27.35 -23.65
C ASP A 58 -11.71 28.14 -24.88
N TYR A 59 -11.62 29.45 -24.72
CA TYR A 59 -11.12 30.36 -25.75
C TYR A 59 -9.64 30.10 -26.02
N LYS A 60 -9.34 29.65 -27.24
CA LYS A 60 -7.99 29.30 -27.68
C LYS A 60 -7.48 30.29 -28.74
N PRO A 61 -6.88 31.42 -28.33
CA PRO A 61 -6.44 32.45 -29.26
C PRO A 61 -5.38 31.96 -30.25
N ALA A 62 -4.51 31.02 -29.84
CA ALA A 62 -3.53 30.41 -30.72
C ALA A 62 -4.20 29.58 -31.84
N LEU A 63 -5.26 28.83 -31.52
CA LEU A 63 -5.98 28.02 -32.51
C LEU A 63 -6.69 28.89 -33.55
N ILE A 64 -7.19 30.05 -33.13
CA ILE A 64 -7.79 31.06 -34.01
C ILE A 64 -6.71 31.70 -34.89
N LYS A 65 -5.57 32.05 -34.29
CA LYS A 65 -4.45 32.68 -35.00
C LYS A 65 -3.90 31.78 -36.11
N HIS A 66 -3.79 30.48 -35.84
CA HIS A 66 -3.21 29.48 -36.74
C HIS A 66 -4.27 28.70 -37.54
N HIS A 67 -5.50 29.21 -37.61
CA HIS A 67 -6.58 28.54 -38.34
C HIS A 67 -6.28 28.49 -39.84
N GLY A 68 -6.25 27.27 -40.41
CA GLY A 68 -6.01 27.04 -41.84
C GLY A 68 -4.53 26.91 -42.23
N GLU A 69 -3.62 27.01 -41.28
CA GLU A 69 -2.20 26.64 -41.50
C GLU A 69 -2.08 25.11 -41.56
N GLU A 70 -1.19 24.60 -42.43
CA GLU A 70 -0.90 23.18 -42.47
C GLU A 70 -0.24 22.75 -41.14
N SER A 71 -0.81 21.71 -40.54
CA SER A 71 -0.26 21.11 -39.34
C SER A 71 1.00 20.32 -39.68
N ASP A 72 2.17 20.86 -39.34
CA ASP A 72 3.44 20.14 -39.36
C ASP A 72 3.72 19.57 -37.96
N PHE A 73 3.20 18.37 -37.70
CA PHE A 73 3.48 17.64 -36.47
C PHE A 73 4.70 16.69 -36.59
N GLY A 74 5.40 16.69 -37.73
CA GLY A 74 6.62 15.91 -37.92
C GLY A 74 6.47 14.39 -37.79
N GLU A 75 5.28 13.83 -38.08
CA GLU A 75 5.03 12.37 -38.15
C GLU A 75 5.21 11.81 -39.56
#